data_AF-A0A944TE45-F1
#
_entry.id   AF-A0A944TE45-F1
#
_cell.length_a   1.000
_cell.length_b   1.000
_cell.length_c   1.000
_cell.angle_alpha   90.00
_cell.angle_beta   90.00
_cell.angle_gamma   90.00
#
_symmetry.space_group_name_H-M   'P 1'
#
loop_
_entity.id
_entity.type
_entity.pdbx_description
1 polymer ?
#
loop_
_entity_poly.entity_id
_entity_poly.type
_entity_poly.pdbx_seq_one_letter_code
_entity_poly.pdbx_strand_id
1 'polypeptide(L)'
;MTFKNLMKGIFFGGVTAVLFIVLTGLFQPGLNANTEINVTSGEVAIHGYDTVAYFTEKKAVKGTAEIMHRWKGATWQFASAANRDMFAANPGKYAPQYGGY
;
A
#
# COMPACT_ATOMS: atom_id res chain seq x y z
N MET A 1 24.21 -23.51 42.38
CA MET A 1 23.70 -22.59 43.42
C MET A 1 23.70 -21.17 42.83
N THR A 2 22.64 -20.75 42.14
CA THR A 2 21.36 -20.23 42.65
C THR A 2 21.40 -18.71 42.87
N PHE A 3 20.75 -18.02 41.90
CA PHE A 3 19.88 -16.85 42.07
C PHE A 3 19.59 -16.47 43.53
N LYS A 4 19.94 -15.25 43.94
CA LYS A 4 19.05 -14.34 44.68
C LYS A 4 19.80 -13.06 45.08
N ASN A 5 19.34 -11.96 44.49
CA ASN A 5 19.17 -10.68 45.17
C ASN A 5 20.44 -9.94 45.61
N LEU A 6 21.06 -9.18 44.71
CA LEU A 6 21.75 -7.95 45.12
C LEU A 6 21.94 -6.99 43.95
N MET A 7 20.92 -6.19 43.63
CA MET A 7 21.16 -4.92 42.97
C MET A 7 20.00 -3.96 43.25
N LYS A 8 19.97 -3.49 44.50
CA LYS A 8 19.26 -2.27 44.88
C LYS A 8 20.25 -1.10 44.74
N GLY A 9 20.10 -0.36 43.65
CA GLY A 9 20.32 1.08 43.58
C GLY A 9 21.75 1.63 43.76
N ILE A 10 21.80 2.95 43.61
CA ILE A 10 22.92 3.90 43.82
C ILE A 10 24.01 3.84 42.71
N PHE A 11 24.38 4.88 41.96
CA PHE A 11 24.52 6.33 42.17
C PHE A 11 24.39 7.07 40.81
N PHE A 12 23.53 8.08 40.63
CA PHE A 12 23.79 9.54 40.74
C PHE A 12 25.17 10.03 40.24
N GLY A 13 25.18 10.83 39.17
CA GLY A 13 26.19 11.87 38.97
C GLY A 13 26.97 11.84 37.65
N GLY A 14 26.47 12.59 36.67
CA GLY A 14 27.33 13.44 35.85
C GLY A 14 27.84 12.87 34.52
N VAL A 15 27.77 13.74 33.52
CA VAL A 15 28.49 13.70 32.24
C VAL A 15 27.84 12.86 31.14
N THR A 16 26.78 13.44 30.60
CA THR A 16 26.63 13.72 29.15
C THR A 16 27.85 13.36 28.29
N ALA A 17 27.85 12.19 27.66
CA ALA A 17 28.56 11.98 26.40
C ALA A 17 28.06 10.71 25.71
N VAL A 18 27.25 10.92 24.67
CA VAL A 18 27.24 10.09 23.47
C VAL A 18 26.89 8.61 23.67
N LEU A 19 25.59 8.35 23.86
CA LEU A 19 24.99 7.13 23.31
C LEU A 19 23.48 7.33 23.08
N PHE A 20 23.14 8.30 22.22
CA PHE A 20 21.78 8.44 21.65
C PHE A 20 21.57 7.39 20.55
N ILE A 21 21.69 6.12 20.88
CA ILE A 21 21.41 5.02 19.95
C ILE A 21 20.14 4.32 20.41
N VAL A 22 19.07 4.70 19.71
CA VAL A 22 18.03 3.79 19.19
C VAL A 22 17.12 3.18 20.23
N LEU A 23 16.15 3.97 20.72
CA LEU A 23 14.87 3.40 21.13
C LEU A 23 13.70 4.40 21.06
N THR A 24 13.47 4.95 19.87
CA THR A 24 12.17 5.56 19.52
C THR A 24 11.67 4.93 18.22
N GLY A 25 11.45 3.62 18.25
CA GLY A 25 10.66 2.90 17.26
C GLY A 25 9.17 3.16 17.46
N LEU A 26 8.74 4.41 17.30
CA LEU A 26 7.32 4.74 17.29
C LEU A 26 6.94 5.05 15.85
N PHE A 27 6.28 4.06 15.23
CA PHE A 27 5.23 4.24 14.23
C PHE A 27 5.48 5.40 13.27
N GLN A 28 6.18 5.12 12.18
CA GLN A 28 5.91 5.87 10.96
C GLN A 28 4.61 5.27 10.38
N PRO A 29 3.42 5.88 10.52
CA PRO A 29 2.38 5.58 9.56
C PRO A 29 2.99 5.90 8.19
N GLY A 30 3.12 4.89 7.35
CA GLY A 30 3.63 5.07 6.00
C GLY A 30 2.86 6.21 5.35
N LEU A 31 3.55 7.32 5.10
CA LEU A 31 3.08 8.43 4.27
C LEU A 31 2.91 7.89 2.84
N ASN A 32 1.82 7.17 2.61
CA ASN A 32 1.37 6.79 1.27
C ASN A 32 0.56 7.94 0.71
N ALA A 33 1.23 8.95 0.18
CA ALA A 33 0.57 10.06 -0.50
C ALA A 33 1.32 10.36 -1.80
N ASN A 34 1.18 9.45 -2.76
CA ASN A 34 1.41 9.68 -4.20
C ASN A 34 0.77 8.54 -5.01
N THR A 35 -0.51 8.24 -4.77
CA THR A 35 -1.26 7.41 -5.72
C THR A 35 -1.80 8.32 -6.81
N GLU A 36 -1.06 8.41 -7.91
CA GLU A 36 -1.48 8.98 -9.21
C GLU A 36 -2.65 8.18 -9.83
N ILE A 37 -3.50 7.51 -9.05
CA ILE A 37 -4.65 6.72 -9.52
C ILE A 37 -5.90 7.35 -8.90
N ASN A 38 -6.86 7.70 -9.75
CA ASN A 38 -8.18 8.16 -9.33
C ASN A 38 -8.88 7.00 -8.61
N VAL A 39 -8.86 7.06 -7.28
CA VAL A 39 -9.54 6.12 -6.41
C VAL A 39 -10.81 6.78 -5.88
N THR A 40 -11.92 6.05 -5.90
CA THR A 40 -13.09 6.42 -5.08
C THR A 40 -12.71 6.30 -3.60
N SER A 41 -13.44 6.94 -2.69
CA SER A 41 -13.23 7.02 -1.23
C SER A 41 -12.96 5.69 -0.48
N GLY A 42 -13.02 4.55 -1.17
CA GLY A 42 -12.70 3.20 -0.70
C GLY A 42 -11.70 2.43 -1.59
N GLU A 43 -10.67 3.09 -2.12
CA GLU A 43 -9.53 2.47 -2.83
C GLU A 43 -9.83 1.85 -4.20
N VAL A 44 -11.06 1.92 -4.72
CA VAL A 44 -11.39 1.31 -6.03
C VAL A 44 -10.92 2.22 -7.17
N ALA A 45 -10.04 1.70 -8.04
CA ALA A 45 -9.49 2.38 -9.20
C ALA A 45 -10.58 2.67 -10.24
N ILE A 46 -10.52 3.85 -10.88
CA ILE A 46 -11.35 4.23 -12.04
C ILE A 46 -12.84 3.94 -11.84
N HIS A 47 -13.35 4.19 -10.63
CA HIS A 47 -14.72 3.90 -10.23
C HIS A 47 -15.16 2.44 -10.44
N GLY A 48 -14.25 1.47 -10.52
CA GLY A 48 -14.54 0.04 -10.69
C GLY A 48 -14.84 -0.38 -12.12
N TYR A 49 -14.46 0.42 -13.11
CA TYR A 49 -14.51 0.00 -14.50
C TYR A 49 -13.30 -0.87 -14.87
N ASP A 50 -13.48 -1.71 -15.90
CA ASP A 50 -12.43 -2.58 -16.42
C ASP A 50 -11.53 -1.78 -17.37
N THR A 51 -10.33 -1.49 -16.90
CA THR A 51 -9.33 -0.74 -17.69
C THR A 51 -8.88 -1.48 -18.94
N VAL A 52 -8.80 -2.81 -18.90
CA VAL A 52 -8.40 -3.60 -20.06
C VAL A 52 -9.46 -3.52 -21.14
N ALA A 53 -10.74 -3.62 -20.78
CA ALA A 53 -11.87 -3.47 -21.71
C ALA A 53 -11.88 -2.10 -22.41
N TYR A 54 -11.48 -1.02 -21.73
CA TYR A 54 -11.30 0.28 -22.38
C TYR A 54 -10.25 0.22 -23.50
N PHE A 55 -9.13 -0.46 -23.29
CA PHE A 55 -8.07 -0.55 -24.28
C PHE A 55 -8.38 -1.52 -25.42
N THR A 56 -8.95 -2.70 -25.11
CA THR A 56 -9.18 -3.81 -26.05
C THR A 56 -10.52 -3.71 -26.78
N GLU A 57 -11.59 -3.35 -26.07
CA GLU A 57 -12.96 -3.36 -26.59
C GLU A 57 -13.50 -1.95 -26.89
N LYS A 58 -12.76 -0.90 -26.49
CA LYS A 58 -13.18 0.51 -26.61
C LYS A 58 -14.50 0.81 -25.92
N LYS A 59 -14.78 0.12 -24.81
CA LYS A 59 -16.04 0.23 -24.06
C LYS A 59 -15.78 0.40 -22.57
N ALA A 60 -16.62 1.21 -21.93
CA ALA A 60 -16.70 1.30 -20.48
C ALA A 60 -17.48 0.09 -19.94
N VAL A 61 -16.77 -0.94 -19.50
CA VAL A 61 -17.39 -2.13 -18.91
C VAL A 61 -17.17 -2.12 -17.41
N LYS A 62 -18.23 -2.30 -16.62
CA LYS A 62 -18.12 -2.34 -15.16
C LYS A 62 -17.50 -3.67 -14.73
N GLY A 63 -16.47 -3.61 -13.89
CA GLY A 63 -15.91 -4.79 -13.24
C GLY A 63 -16.71 -5.20 -12.01
N THR A 64 -16.32 -6.31 -11.39
CA THR A 64 -16.92 -6.79 -10.14
C THR A 64 -15.88 -6.91 -9.03
N ALA A 65 -16.33 -6.88 -7.78
CA ALA A 65 -15.45 -7.12 -6.63
C ALA A 65 -14.92 -8.56 -6.56
N GLU A 66 -15.57 -9.50 -7.25
CA GLU A 66 -15.15 -10.91 -7.34
C GLU A 66 -13.93 -11.08 -8.26
N ILE A 67 -13.79 -10.22 -9.27
CA ILE A 67 -12.71 -10.26 -10.25
C ILE A 67 -11.88 -9.00 -10.09
N MET A 68 -10.94 -9.03 -9.14
CA MET A 68 -10.13 -7.85 -8.79
C MET A 68 -8.63 -8.13 -8.71
N HIS A 69 -7.83 -7.07 -8.83
CA HIS A 69 -6.39 -7.08 -8.62
C HIS A 69 -5.95 -5.80 -7.89
N ARG A 70 -5.08 -5.94 -6.88
CA ARG A 70 -4.52 -4.78 -6.16
C ARG A 70 -3.21 -4.35 -6.81
N TRP A 71 -3.12 -3.09 -7.21
CA TRP A 71 -1.91 -2.52 -7.80
C TRP A 71 -1.80 -1.03 -7.50
N LYS A 72 -0.60 -0.57 -7.12
CA LYS A 72 -0.30 0.82 -6.71
C LYS A 72 -1.31 1.39 -5.69
N GLY A 73 -1.63 0.61 -4.65
CA GLY A 73 -2.53 1.05 -3.58
C GLY A 73 -4.01 1.14 -3.96
N ALA A 74 -4.39 0.75 -5.18
CA ALA A 74 -5.77 0.74 -5.64
C ALA A 74 -6.27 -0.69 -5.94
N THR A 75 -7.56 -0.90 -5.77
CA THR A 75 -8.29 -2.11 -6.16
C THR A 75 -8.87 -1.93 -7.55
N TRP A 76 -8.35 -2.68 -8.50
CA TRP A 76 -8.81 -2.70 -9.89
C TRP A 76 -9.84 -3.82 -10.05
N GLN A 77 -10.99 -3.52 -10.65
CA GLN A 77 -12.07 -4.47 -10.88
C GLN A 77 -12.19 -4.74 -12.39
N PHE A 78 -12.49 -5.99 -12.74
CA PHE A 78 -12.51 -6.45 -14.13
C PHE A 78 -13.81 -7.16 -14.45
N ALA A 79 -14.22 -7.11 -15.71
CA ALA A 79 -15.41 -7.78 -16.22
C ALA A 79 -15.16 -9.28 -16.46
N SER A 80 -13.90 -9.68 -16.58
CA SER A 80 -13.50 -11.09 -16.79
C SER A 80 -12.17 -11.40 -16.12
N ALA A 81 -11.96 -12.68 -15.76
CA ALA A 81 -10.68 -13.14 -15.21
C ALA A 81 -9.53 -12.94 -16.21
N ALA A 82 -9.80 -13.13 -17.51
CA ALA A 82 -8.82 -12.89 -18.56
C ALA A 82 -8.32 -11.43 -18.56
N ASN A 83 -9.23 -10.46 -18.42
CA ASN A 83 -8.85 -9.05 -18.35
C ASN A 83 -8.03 -8.75 -17.09
N ARG A 84 -8.39 -9.33 -15.94
CA ARG A 84 -7.61 -9.21 -14.71
C ARG A 84 -6.20 -9.76 -14.87
N ASP A 85 -6.05 -10.91 -15.52
CA ASP A 85 -4.75 -11.54 -15.73
C ASP A 85 -3.91 -10.77 -16.75
N MET A 86 -4.53 -10.21 -17.80
CA MET A 86 -3.86 -9.28 -18.73
C MET A 86 -3.34 -8.02 -18.02
N PHE A 87 -4.15 -7.45 -17.12
CA PHE A 87 -3.73 -6.32 -16.30
C PHE A 87 -2.58 -6.71 -15.39
N ALA A 88 -2.68 -7.82 -14.66
CA ALA A 88 -1.64 -8.28 -13.74
C ALA A 88 -0.30 -8.56 -14.46
N ALA A 89 -0.34 -9.04 -15.71
CA ALA A 89 0.85 -9.29 -16.52
C ALA A 89 1.56 -8.00 -16.97
N ASN A 90 0.82 -6.93 -17.26
CA ASN A 90 1.42 -5.64 -17.65
C ASN A 90 0.56 -4.43 -17.24
N PRO A 91 0.55 -4.06 -15.95
CA PRO A 91 -0.33 -3.01 -15.45
C PRO A 91 -0.05 -1.65 -16.12
N GLY A 92 1.22 -1.33 -16.42
CA GLY A 92 1.60 -0.06 -17.03
C GLY A 92 1.05 0.16 -18.45
N LYS A 93 0.71 -0.92 -19.16
CA LYS A 93 0.06 -0.84 -20.49
C LYS A 93 -1.42 -0.47 -20.39
N TYR A 94 -2.07 -0.91 -19.32
CA TYR A 94 -3.52 -0.84 -19.17
C TYR A 94 -3.97 0.17 -18.10
N ALA A 95 -3.09 0.65 -17.23
CA ALA A 95 -3.42 1.72 -16.30
C ALA A 95 -3.37 3.08 -17.03
N PRO A 96 -4.32 4.01 -16.78
CA PRO A 96 -4.26 5.35 -17.33
C PRO A 96 -3.01 6.10 -16.84
N GLN A 97 -2.35 6.85 -17.73
CA GLN A 97 -1.10 7.57 -17.44
C GLN A 97 -1.24 8.70 -16.40
N TYR A 98 -2.46 9.21 -16.19
CA TYR A 98 -2.76 10.24 -15.18
C TYR A 98 -3.79 9.75 -14.17
N GLY A 99 -3.85 8.45 -13.91
CA GLY A 99 -4.76 7.90 -12.92
C GLY A 99 -6.23 7.83 -13.30
N GLY A 100 -6.60 8.31 -14.48
CA GLY A 100 -7.98 8.21 -14.98
C GLY A 100 -8.87 9.36 -14.51
N TYR A 101 -8.32 10.57 -14.37
CA TYR A 101 -9.12 11.81 -14.39
C TYR A 101 -9.85 12.01 -15.72
#